data_AF-A0A925L2Z9-F1
#
_entry.id   AF-A0A925L2Z9-F1
#
_cell.length_a   1.000
_cell.length_b   1.000
_cell.length_c   1.000
_cell.angle_alpha   90.00
_cell.angle_beta   90.00
_cell.angle_gamma   90.00
#
_symmetry.space_group_name_H-M   'P 1'
#
loop_
_entity.id
_entity.type
_entity.pdbx_description
1 polymer ?
#
loop_
_entity_poly.entity_id
_entity_poly.type
_entity_poly.pdbx_seq_one_letter_code
_entity_poly.pdbx_strand_id
1 'polypeptide(L)'
;MVDWSAESRPKLGADSVWWVCLERTASGMVERTISNPPTRARAEAELADLLSDLAARGLTVLVGLDFALGYPKGFADSIGARDWKGVWRRLAAEIKDGDDNANNRFEVAAQLNRMVSGGAAPFWGCPDKGKSANLTATRPERDALPRLRTTETHMPGTKSVWQLFYNGSVGGQTLLGIARLHRLRFHPWLAEQSVVWPFETGLQPLTKGKWRILFAEVYPSMVPVTVPAGGIKDCEQVRALAHHFAATDAAGTLSFSGPADLTEAERDIVEREEGWILGAGQKSVPVVDIHDWIKDPAEIYRHSFATIRREVALDQYPADVAEVLIRIIHSCGMTEIAPDMAWSDGAIAAGRAALAKGAPILVDAEMVSHGIIRRLLPAANPVVCTLNDPSVAPAAKAQGTTRSAMAVESWLPQLDGAIVAIGNAPTALFHLLELIKAGAAKPALILGFPVGFVGAMESKEALTQSGLPFLTLRGRKGGSAMAAAAVNALAGGLE
;
A
#
# COMPACT_ATOMS: atom_id res chain seq x y z
N MET A 1 16.32 2.32 17.41
CA MET A 1 16.51 2.89 16.06
C MET A 1 17.43 4.07 16.17
N VAL A 2 18.33 4.25 15.20
CA VAL A 2 19.39 5.23 15.23
C VAL A 2 19.44 5.97 13.89
N ASP A 3 19.36 7.30 13.95
CA ASP A 3 19.67 8.23 12.87
C ASP A 3 21.09 8.75 13.08
N TRP A 4 21.97 8.50 12.11
CA TRP A 4 23.39 8.75 12.21
C TRP A 4 23.79 9.97 11.38
N SER A 5 24.46 10.94 11.99
CA SER A 5 24.89 12.14 11.26
C SER A 5 26.34 12.07 10.76
N ALA A 6 26.57 12.64 9.58
CA ALA A 6 27.90 12.90 9.02
C ALA A 6 28.42 14.33 9.35
N GLU A 7 27.81 15.03 10.31
CA GLU A 7 28.29 16.36 10.73
C GLU A 7 29.74 16.29 11.21
N SER A 8 30.55 17.31 10.88
CA SER A 8 31.99 17.32 11.21
C SER A 8 32.33 18.09 12.48
N ARG A 9 31.31 18.48 13.25
CA ARG A 9 31.40 19.21 14.52
C ARG A 9 30.29 18.75 15.45
N PRO A 10 30.34 19.06 16.77
CA PRO A 10 29.25 18.73 17.66
C PRO A 10 27.96 19.46 17.25
N LYS A 11 26.82 18.76 17.21
CA LYS A 11 25.53 19.33 16.79
C LYS A 11 24.38 18.66 17.50
N LEU A 12 23.39 19.46 17.90
CA LEU A 12 22.10 19.01 18.43
C LEU A 12 20.99 19.45 17.48
N GLY A 13 19.84 18.80 17.56
CA GLY A 13 18.65 19.13 16.77
C GLY A 13 18.65 18.50 15.39
N ALA A 14 18.30 19.28 14.37
CA ALA A 14 18.21 18.79 12.99
C ALA A 14 19.59 18.40 12.41
N ASP A 15 19.60 17.39 11.55
CA ASP A 15 20.76 16.75 10.92
C ASP A 15 21.86 16.36 11.92
N SER A 16 21.47 15.88 13.10
CA SER A 16 22.37 15.39 14.14
C SER A 16 22.04 13.96 14.56
N VAL A 17 22.85 13.34 15.42
CA VAL A 17 22.62 11.94 15.80
C VAL A 17 21.41 11.84 16.71
N TRP A 18 20.44 11.00 16.38
CA TRP A 18 19.29 10.67 17.22
C TRP A 18 19.20 9.17 17.44
N TRP A 19 18.81 8.73 18.62
CA TRP A 19 18.40 7.34 18.82
C TRP A 19 17.27 7.22 19.83
N VAL A 20 16.44 6.20 19.61
CA VAL A 20 15.33 5.84 20.51
C VAL A 20 15.34 4.34 20.78
N CYS A 21 15.04 3.99 22.03
CA CYS A 21 14.87 2.63 22.50
C CYS A 21 13.43 2.41 22.94
N LEU A 22 12.73 1.48 22.29
CA LEU A 22 11.48 0.93 22.80
C LEU A 22 11.77 -0.39 23.51
N GLU A 23 11.13 -0.63 24.64
CA GLU A 23 11.27 -1.86 25.42
C GLU A 23 9.89 -2.51 25.62
N ARG A 24 9.81 -3.83 25.41
CA ARG A 24 8.59 -4.60 25.66
C ARG A 24 8.47 -4.92 27.15
N THR A 25 7.40 -4.47 27.76
CA THR A 25 7.06 -4.74 29.16
C THR A 25 5.77 -5.55 29.27
N ALA A 26 5.35 -5.91 30.49
CA ALA A 26 4.09 -6.60 30.73
C ALA A 26 2.85 -5.80 30.28
N SER A 27 2.93 -4.47 30.25
CA SER A 27 1.84 -3.59 29.80
C SER A 27 1.91 -3.22 28.31
N GLY A 28 2.89 -3.76 27.57
CA GLY A 28 3.10 -3.47 26.15
C GLY A 28 4.44 -2.82 25.86
N MET A 29 4.58 -2.29 24.63
CA MET A 29 5.79 -1.60 24.18
C MET A 29 5.82 -0.16 24.72
N VAL A 30 6.92 0.24 25.36
CA VAL A 30 7.09 1.59 25.93
C VAL A 30 8.35 2.27 25.41
N GLU A 31 8.32 3.59 25.24
CA GLU A 31 9.54 4.38 24.99
C GLU A 31 10.37 4.42 26.27
N ARG A 32 11.50 3.70 26.26
CA ARG A 32 12.41 3.67 27.40
C ARG A 32 13.25 4.94 27.46
N THR A 33 13.81 5.31 26.33
CA THR A 33 14.74 6.45 26.24
C THR A 33 14.80 6.96 24.82
N ILE A 34 14.92 8.27 24.68
CA ILE A 34 15.32 8.97 23.47
C ILE A 34 16.53 9.84 23.80
N SER A 35 17.49 9.93 22.89
CA SER A 35 18.70 10.73 23.06
C SER A 35 19.10 11.43 21.77
N ASN A 36 19.66 12.62 21.93
CA ASN A 36 20.27 13.41 20.86
C ASN A 36 21.72 13.73 21.25
N PRO A 37 22.64 12.76 21.18
CA PRO A 37 24.03 13.00 21.53
C PRO A 37 24.67 13.96 20.53
N PRO A 38 25.47 14.94 20.99
CA PRO A 38 26.05 15.95 20.10
C PRO A 38 27.12 15.38 19.16
N THR A 39 27.68 14.21 19.47
CA THR A 39 28.77 13.58 18.72
C THR A 39 28.58 12.09 18.55
N ARG A 40 29.16 11.53 17.48
CA ARG A 40 29.16 10.08 17.20
C ARG A 40 29.87 9.28 18.28
N ALA A 41 30.94 9.81 18.85
CA ALA A 41 31.63 9.18 19.98
C ALA A 41 30.72 9.07 21.22
N ARG A 42 29.96 10.12 21.52
CA ARG A 42 28.99 10.10 22.62
C ARG A 42 27.85 9.11 22.35
N ALA A 43 27.35 9.07 21.12
CA ALA A 43 26.35 8.09 20.70
C ALA A 43 26.85 6.64 20.83
N GLU A 44 28.08 6.36 20.38
CA GLU A 44 28.72 5.04 20.51
C GLU A 44 28.78 4.59 21.98
N ALA A 45 29.21 5.48 22.89
CA ALA A 45 29.30 5.19 24.32
C ALA A 45 27.91 4.94 24.95
N GLU A 46 26.94 5.83 24.67
CA GLU A 46 25.56 5.67 25.18
C GLU A 46 24.90 4.38 24.69
N LEU A 47 25.09 4.03 23.41
CA LEU A 47 24.59 2.78 22.84
C LEU A 47 25.30 1.57 23.45
N ALA A 48 26.62 1.66 23.70
CA ALA A 48 27.36 0.56 24.35
C ALA A 48 26.82 0.26 25.75
N ASP A 49 26.57 1.30 26.55
CA ASP A 49 26.01 1.16 27.90
C ASP A 49 24.59 0.58 27.86
N LEU A 50 23.72 1.15 27.01
CA LEU A 50 22.34 0.69 26.87
C LEU A 50 22.25 -0.76 26.41
N LEU A 51 23.00 -1.12 25.36
CA LEU A 51 22.96 -2.47 24.80
C LEU A 51 23.56 -3.50 25.78
N SER A 52 24.58 -3.12 26.54
CA SER A 52 25.15 -3.98 27.59
C SER A 52 24.13 -4.26 28.70
N ASP A 53 23.39 -3.25 29.16
CA ASP A 53 22.30 -3.41 30.15
C ASP A 53 21.20 -4.34 29.61
N LEU A 54 20.69 -4.07 28.41
CA LEU A 54 19.62 -4.86 27.81
C LEU A 54 20.03 -6.32 27.61
N ALA A 55 21.25 -6.55 27.12
CA ALA A 55 21.79 -7.88 26.91
C ALA A 55 22.01 -8.62 28.24
N ALA A 56 22.51 -7.95 29.28
CA ALA A 56 22.67 -8.52 30.62
C ALA A 56 21.34 -8.93 31.26
N ARG A 57 20.25 -8.22 30.93
CA ARG A 57 18.87 -8.58 31.31
C ARG A 57 18.28 -9.73 30.48
N GLY A 58 19.04 -10.28 29.54
CA GLY A 58 18.62 -11.39 28.67
C GLY A 58 17.68 -10.99 27.54
N LEU A 59 17.51 -9.68 27.29
CA LEU A 59 16.68 -9.18 26.21
C LEU A 59 17.35 -9.37 24.86
N THR A 60 16.54 -9.52 23.81
CA THR A 60 17.01 -9.52 22.42
C THR A 60 16.64 -8.18 21.80
N VAL A 61 17.62 -7.53 21.17
CA VAL A 61 17.52 -6.14 20.73
C VAL A 61 17.78 -6.06 19.23
N LEU A 62 16.82 -5.47 18.49
CA LEU A 62 17.01 -5.04 17.11
C LEU A 62 17.53 -3.60 17.11
N VAL A 63 18.73 -3.40 16.57
CA VAL A 63 19.36 -2.09 16.38
C VAL A 63 19.30 -1.73 14.89
N GLY A 64 18.28 -0.96 14.52
CA GLY A 64 18.16 -0.38 13.19
C GLY A 64 19.02 0.89 13.04
N LEU A 65 19.88 0.90 12.03
CA LEU A 65 20.81 1.98 11.68
C LEU A 65 20.45 2.54 10.29
N ASP A 66 20.40 3.85 10.14
CA ASP A 66 19.92 4.51 8.91
C ASP A 66 20.98 4.72 7.81
N PHE A 67 22.18 4.19 7.99
CA PHE A 67 23.25 4.22 6.99
C PHE A 67 23.49 2.84 6.39
N ALA A 68 24.00 2.82 5.15
CA ALA A 68 24.29 1.56 4.47
C ALA A 68 25.31 0.71 5.22
N LEU A 69 25.05 -0.59 5.38
CA LEU A 69 25.98 -1.52 6.04
C LEU A 69 26.99 -2.13 5.06
N GLY A 70 26.75 -2.04 3.75
CA GLY A 70 27.62 -2.59 2.72
C GLY A 70 27.70 -1.70 1.49
N TYR A 71 28.42 -2.18 0.48
CA TYR A 71 28.71 -1.45 -0.75
C TYR A 71 28.35 -2.28 -1.97
N PRO A 72 27.99 -1.64 -3.11
CA PRO A 72 27.67 -2.34 -4.34
C PRO A 72 28.71 -3.35 -4.76
N LYS A 73 28.23 -4.41 -5.41
CA LYS A 73 29.02 -5.57 -5.77
C LYS A 73 30.36 -5.25 -6.44
N GLY A 74 31.41 -5.97 -6.02
CA GLY A 74 32.78 -5.81 -6.50
C GLY A 74 33.59 -4.72 -5.78
N PHE A 75 32.98 -3.95 -4.86
CA PHE A 75 33.73 -2.98 -4.08
C PHE A 75 34.76 -3.64 -3.16
N ALA A 76 34.39 -4.73 -2.48
CA ALA A 76 35.29 -5.43 -1.56
C ALA A 76 36.56 -5.88 -2.29
N ASP A 77 36.40 -6.59 -3.41
CA ASP A 77 37.50 -7.08 -4.24
C ASP A 77 38.40 -5.93 -4.75
N SER A 78 37.78 -4.83 -5.19
CA SER A 78 38.49 -3.66 -5.74
C SER A 78 39.41 -2.96 -4.73
N ILE A 79 39.19 -3.16 -3.42
CA ILE A 79 40.05 -2.62 -2.36
C ILE A 79 40.88 -3.70 -1.64
N GLY A 80 40.95 -4.90 -2.23
CA GLY A 80 41.67 -6.06 -1.70
C GLY A 80 41.05 -6.67 -0.44
N ALA A 81 39.75 -6.45 -0.22
CA ALA A 81 38.98 -7.14 0.82
C ALA A 81 38.29 -8.38 0.23
N ARG A 82 38.14 -9.42 1.04
CA ARG A 82 37.45 -10.66 0.62
C ARG A 82 35.92 -10.55 0.69
N ASP A 83 35.43 -9.76 1.64
CA ASP A 83 34.03 -9.66 2.03
C ASP A 83 33.80 -8.35 2.81
N TRP A 84 32.54 -8.14 3.24
CA TRP A 84 32.16 -7.01 4.09
C TRP A 84 33.02 -6.85 5.35
N LYS A 85 33.51 -7.95 5.97
CA LYS A 85 34.36 -7.89 7.18
C LYS A 85 35.70 -7.26 6.85
N GLY A 86 36.28 -7.58 5.69
CA GLY A 86 37.49 -6.95 5.20
C GLY A 86 37.31 -5.45 4.95
N VAL A 87 36.17 -5.06 4.36
CA VAL A 87 35.83 -3.65 4.12
C VAL A 87 35.70 -2.90 5.45
N TRP A 88 34.91 -3.42 6.39
CA TRP A 88 34.69 -2.79 7.69
C TRP A 88 35.98 -2.65 8.48
N ARG A 89 36.84 -3.68 8.49
CA ARG A 89 38.14 -3.63 9.16
C ARG A 89 39.03 -2.53 8.60
N ARG A 90 39.06 -2.37 7.26
CA ARG A 90 39.81 -1.29 6.62
C ARG A 90 39.25 0.08 7.02
N LEU A 91 37.94 0.27 6.90
CA LEU A 91 37.29 1.54 7.23
C LEU A 91 37.53 1.91 8.70
N ALA A 92 37.40 0.96 9.62
CA ALA A 92 37.67 1.19 11.04
C ALA A 92 39.14 1.53 11.35
N ALA A 93 40.09 1.08 10.52
CA ALA A 93 41.51 1.39 10.68
C ALA A 93 41.91 2.73 10.05
N GLU A 94 41.29 3.10 8.93
CA GLU A 94 41.66 4.30 8.15
C GLU A 94 40.86 5.55 8.54
N ILE A 95 39.60 5.37 8.98
CA ILE A 95 38.76 6.49 9.41
C ILE A 95 39.17 6.94 10.81
N LYS A 96 39.55 8.21 10.88
CA LYS A 96 39.72 8.98 12.10
C LYS A 96 38.45 9.78 12.29
N ASP A 97 37.79 9.56 13.41
CA ASP A 97 36.60 10.30 13.84
C ASP A 97 36.78 10.68 15.30
N GLY A 98 37.03 11.96 15.55
CA GLY A 98 37.32 12.51 16.87
C GLY A 98 36.10 12.59 17.76
N ASP A 99 36.33 12.85 19.05
CA ASP A 99 35.27 13.02 20.05
C ASP A 99 34.44 14.30 19.81
N ASP A 100 34.96 15.21 18.99
CA ASP A 100 34.35 16.46 18.53
C ASP A 100 33.72 16.34 17.12
N ASN A 101 33.57 15.12 16.58
CA ASN A 101 33.15 14.83 15.20
C ASN A 101 34.12 15.26 14.09
N ALA A 102 35.32 15.81 14.40
CA ALA A 102 36.32 16.08 13.37
C ALA A 102 36.75 14.75 12.73
N ASN A 103 36.73 14.67 11.40
CA ASN A 103 36.94 13.40 10.70
C ASN A 103 37.63 13.55 9.34
N ASN A 104 38.24 12.46 8.88
CA ASN A 104 38.98 12.39 7.61
C ASN A 104 38.24 11.65 6.48
N ARG A 105 36.90 11.55 6.52
CA ARG A 105 36.14 10.71 5.58
C ARG A 105 36.41 10.99 4.11
N PHE A 106 36.67 12.25 3.74
CA PHE A 106 36.96 12.63 2.36
C PHE A 106 38.34 12.16 1.90
N GLU A 107 39.33 12.15 2.80
CA GLU A 107 40.67 11.62 2.52
C GLU A 107 40.61 10.11 2.29
N VAL A 108 39.89 9.41 3.17
CA VAL A 108 39.66 7.95 3.04
C VAL A 108 38.91 7.64 1.75
N ALA A 109 37.87 8.39 1.41
CA ALA A 109 37.16 8.18 0.14
C ALA A 109 38.05 8.42 -1.09
N ALA A 110 38.91 9.45 -1.07
CA ALA A 110 39.87 9.69 -2.14
C ALA A 110 40.89 8.53 -2.28
N GLN A 111 41.34 7.96 -1.15
CA GLN A 111 42.20 6.79 -1.14
C GLN A 111 41.48 5.56 -1.72
N LEU A 112 40.24 5.30 -1.31
CA LEU A 112 39.44 4.19 -1.83
C LEU A 112 39.18 4.33 -3.33
N ASN A 113 38.87 5.54 -3.81
CA ASN A 113 38.71 5.82 -5.24
C ASN A 113 39.97 5.51 -6.05
N ARG A 114 41.14 5.87 -5.51
CA ARG A 114 42.44 5.52 -6.13
C ARG A 114 42.63 4.01 -6.22
N MET A 115 42.24 3.25 -5.20
CA MET A 115 42.35 1.79 -5.22
C MET A 115 41.40 1.17 -6.24
N VAL A 116 40.16 1.66 -6.32
CA VAL A 116 39.12 1.09 -7.20
C VAL A 116 39.38 1.42 -8.67
N SER A 117 39.71 2.67 -9.00
CA SER A 117 39.74 3.13 -10.39
C SER A 117 41.04 3.83 -10.80
N GLY A 118 41.95 4.08 -9.87
CA GLY A 118 43.08 5.00 -10.07
C GLY A 118 42.66 6.48 -10.20
N GLY A 119 41.36 6.78 -10.23
CA GLY A 119 40.78 8.09 -10.52
C GLY A 119 39.84 8.58 -9.41
N ALA A 120 38.82 9.35 -9.78
CA ALA A 120 37.89 10.01 -8.85
C ALA A 120 36.56 9.29 -8.63
N ALA A 121 36.50 7.99 -8.92
CA ALA A 121 35.31 7.14 -8.76
C ALA A 121 35.65 5.92 -7.88
N PRO A 122 34.67 5.33 -7.16
CA PRO A 122 33.23 5.58 -7.23
C PRO A 122 32.69 6.71 -6.35
N PHE A 123 33.35 7.05 -5.25
CA PHE A 123 32.88 8.06 -4.29
C PHE A 123 32.96 9.47 -4.86
N TRP A 124 32.02 10.33 -4.49
CA TRP A 124 31.97 11.73 -4.90
C TRP A 124 31.17 12.59 -3.92
N GLY A 125 31.25 13.91 -4.09
CA GLY A 125 30.61 14.87 -3.19
C GLY A 125 31.53 15.26 -2.06
N CYS A 126 32.12 16.45 -2.14
CA CYS A 126 32.99 16.98 -1.10
C CYS A 126 32.96 18.51 -1.15
N PRO A 127 33.24 19.21 -0.03
CA PRO A 127 33.48 20.65 -0.07
C PRO A 127 34.71 20.97 -0.94
N ASP A 128 34.87 22.23 -1.35
CA ASP A 128 35.99 22.65 -2.21
C ASP A 128 37.36 22.28 -1.64
N LYS A 129 37.53 22.40 -0.32
CA LYS A 129 38.77 22.02 0.38
C LYS A 129 39.07 20.52 0.35
N GLY A 130 38.07 19.67 0.07
CA GLY A 130 38.22 18.22 -0.01
C GLY A 130 38.47 17.69 -1.42
N LYS A 131 38.45 18.56 -2.44
CA LYS A 131 38.69 18.15 -3.84
C LYS A 131 40.12 17.66 -4.01
N SER A 132 40.29 16.58 -4.77
CA SER A 132 41.59 16.04 -5.16
C SER A 132 41.51 15.36 -6.52
N ALA A 133 42.64 14.87 -7.04
CA ALA A 133 42.66 14.04 -8.25
C ALA A 133 41.81 12.77 -8.14
N ASN A 134 41.49 12.33 -6.92
CA ASN A 134 40.72 11.12 -6.64
C ASN A 134 39.39 11.38 -5.93
N LEU A 135 38.95 12.63 -5.77
CA LEU A 135 37.63 12.94 -5.22
C LEU A 135 37.11 14.28 -5.75
N THR A 136 35.94 14.24 -6.37
CA THR A 136 35.30 15.41 -6.98
C THR A 136 34.05 15.83 -6.21
N ALA A 137 33.71 17.12 -6.29
CA ALA A 137 32.48 17.64 -5.66
C ALA A 137 31.21 17.20 -6.37
N THR A 138 31.28 16.96 -7.67
CA THR A 138 30.19 16.42 -8.49
C THR A 138 30.49 14.98 -8.89
N ARG A 139 29.44 14.28 -9.31
CA ARG A 139 29.55 12.90 -9.77
C ARG A 139 30.46 12.80 -11.00
N PRO A 140 31.39 11.82 -11.04
CA PRO A 140 32.17 11.50 -12.24
C PRO A 140 31.29 11.03 -13.40
N GLU A 141 31.72 11.26 -14.64
CA GLU A 141 30.98 10.85 -15.84
C GLU A 141 30.92 9.32 -16.03
N ARG A 142 31.93 8.60 -15.54
CA ARG A 142 32.03 7.14 -15.65
C ARG A 142 31.96 6.52 -14.26
N ASP A 143 31.04 5.58 -14.11
CA ASP A 143 30.96 4.76 -12.91
C ASP A 143 32.03 3.65 -12.96
N ALA A 144 32.82 3.51 -11.89
CA ALA A 144 33.81 2.44 -11.76
C ALA A 144 33.21 1.13 -11.23
N LEU A 145 32.08 1.22 -10.54
CA LEU A 145 31.33 0.13 -9.93
C LEU A 145 29.84 0.40 -10.06
N PRO A 146 28.96 -0.60 -9.88
CA PRO A 146 27.52 -0.39 -9.89
C PRO A 146 27.09 0.75 -8.96
N ARG A 147 26.16 1.57 -9.44
CA ARG A 147 25.72 2.78 -8.72
C ARG A 147 24.92 2.46 -7.45
N LEU A 148 24.13 1.39 -7.50
CA LEU A 148 23.18 0.97 -6.49
C LEU A 148 23.47 -0.49 -6.14
N ARG A 149 23.18 -0.88 -4.90
CA ARG A 149 23.12 -2.28 -4.48
C ARG A 149 21.80 -2.89 -4.92
N THR A 150 21.70 -4.20 -4.80
CA THR A 150 20.49 -4.96 -5.07
C THR A 150 19.31 -4.46 -4.21
N THR A 151 19.54 -4.10 -2.94
CA THR A 151 18.46 -3.61 -2.05
C THR A 151 17.80 -2.31 -2.53
N GLU A 152 18.55 -1.37 -3.13
CA GLU A 152 17.97 -0.12 -3.61
C GLU A 152 17.04 -0.32 -4.81
N THR A 153 17.26 -1.36 -5.62
CA THR A 153 16.36 -1.68 -6.74
C THR A 153 14.96 -2.09 -6.27
N HIS A 154 14.83 -2.50 -5.01
CA HIS A 154 13.56 -2.87 -4.36
C HIS A 154 12.97 -1.73 -3.52
N MET A 155 13.58 -0.55 -3.53
CA MET A 155 13.11 0.64 -2.82
C MET A 155 13.37 1.91 -3.65
N PRO A 156 12.47 2.23 -4.60
CA PRO A 156 12.58 3.46 -5.37
C PRO A 156 12.68 4.71 -4.48
N GLY A 157 13.60 5.61 -4.80
CA GLY A 157 13.83 6.85 -4.05
C GLY A 157 15.04 6.83 -3.10
N THR A 158 15.59 5.65 -2.83
CA THR A 158 16.86 5.46 -2.11
C THR A 158 18.03 6.15 -2.83
N LYS A 159 19.08 6.46 -2.06
CA LYS A 159 20.26 7.21 -2.52
C LYS A 159 21.46 6.28 -2.65
N SER A 160 22.35 6.60 -3.57
CA SER A 160 23.60 5.86 -3.74
C SER A 160 24.53 6.13 -2.56
N VAL A 161 25.13 5.05 -2.03
CA VAL A 161 26.17 5.10 -1.00
C VAL A 161 27.46 5.78 -1.47
N TRP A 162 27.59 6.09 -2.76
CA TRP A 162 28.77 6.77 -3.30
C TRP A 162 28.78 8.28 -3.06
N GLN A 163 27.64 8.91 -2.76
CA GLN A 163 27.55 10.35 -2.51
C GLN A 163 27.87 10.68 -1.04
N LEU A 164 28.95 11.41 -0.79
CA LEU A 164 29.46 11.69 0.56
C LEU A 164 29.01 13.02 1.16
N PHE A 165 28.55 13.96 0.34
CA PHE A 165 28.23 15.32 0.77
C PHE A 165 27.06 15.92 -0.04
N TYR A 166 26.50 17.01 0.49
CA TYR A 166 25.30 17.70 0.01
C TYR A 166 23.99 16.92 0.22
N ASN A 167 22.86 17.55 -0.10
CA ASN A 167 21.53 17.00 0.15
C ASN A 167 21.37 15.59 -0.45
N GLY A 168 20.87 14.68 0.38
CA GLY A 168 20.66 13.28 0.00
C GLY A 168 21.93 12.41 0.00
N SER A 169 23.03 12.87 0.58
CA SER A 169 24.24 12.04 0.77
C SER A 169 24.03 11.01 1.87
N VAL A 170 24.29 9.73 1.55
CA VAL A 170 24.33 8.63 2.53
C VAL A 170 25.76 8.12 2.74
N GLY A 171 26.63 8.24 1.74
CA GLY A 171 27.99 7.70 1.77
C GLY A 171 28.86 8.24 2.90
N GLY A 172 28.69 9.52 3.25
CA GLY A 172 29.41 10.13 4.37
C GLY A 172 29.00 9.53 5.71
N GLN A 173 27.70 9.26 5.89
CA GLN A 173 27.15 8.59 7.07
C GLN A 173 27.60 7.13 7.11
N THR A 174 27.57 6.43 5.97
CA THR A 174 28.05 5.04 5.83
C THR A 174 29.51 4.89 6.24
N LEU A 175 30.43 5.71 5.71
CA LEU A 175 31.85 5.61 6.06
C LEU A 175 32.06 5.75 7.58
N LEU A 176 31.53 6.82 8.16
CA LEU A 176 31.68 7.11 9.59
C LEU A 176 30.93 6.10 10.47
N GLY A 177 29.73 5.70 10.05
CA GLY A 177 28.85 4.76 10.72
C GLY A 177 29.45 3.36 10.79
N ILE A 178 29.97 2.83 9.68
CA ILE A 178 30.64 1.52 9.65
C ILE A 178 31.86 1.51 10.58
N ALA A 179 32.69 2.56 10.58
CA ALA A 179 33.86 2.62 11.45
C ALA A 179 33.48 2.58 12.95
N ARG A 180 32.42 3.30 13.32
CA ARG A 180 31.89 3.36 14.69
C ARG A 180 31.18 2.07 15.09
N LEU A 181 30.39 1.50 14.19
CA LEU A 181 29.71 0.23 14.38
C LEU A 181 30.69 -0.93 14.53
N HIS A 182 31.79 -0.93 13.76
CA HIS A 182 32.86 -1.93 13.92
C HIS A 182 33.43 -1.90 15.35
N ARG A 183 33.69 -0.71 15.91
CA ARG A 183 34.14 -0.55 17.31
C ARG A 183 33.09 -1.05 18.30
N LEU A 184 31.83 -0.62 18.14
CA LEU A 184 30.73 -1.01 19.01
C LEU A 184 30.51 -2.53 19.01
N ARG A 185 30.51 -3.17 17.84
CA ARG A 185 30.38 -4.63 17.68
C ARG A 185 31.51 -5.38 18.38
N PHE A 186 32.71 -4.82 18.48
CA PHE A 186 33.84 -5.44 19.19
C PHE A 186 34.04 -4.90 20.61
N HIS A 187 33.09 -4.14 21.15
CA HIS A 187 33.11 -3.73 22.55
C HIS A 187 33.14 -4.97 23.45
N PRO A 188 33.95 -5.02 24.53
CA PRO A 188 34.16 -6.25 25.31
C PRO A 188 32.89 -6.92 25.83
N TRP A 189 31.84 -6.13 26.06
CA TRP A 189 30.56 -6.58 26.60
C TRP A 189 29.57 -7.03 25.51
N LEU A 190 29.80 -6.63 24.26
CA LEU A 190 28.89 -6.84 23.13
C LEU A 190 29.42 -7.85 22.12
N ALA A 191 30.74 -8.07 22.06
CA ALA A 191 31.42 -8.84 21.00
C ALA A 191 30.89 -10.25 20.83
N GLU A 192 30.60 -10.96 21.92
CA GLU A 192 30.09 -12.33 21.86
C GLU A 192 28.58 -12.40 21.66
N GLN A 193 27.89 -11.26 21.76
CA GLN A 193 26.43 -11.19 21.75
C GLN A 193 25.86 -10.44 20.54
N SER A 194 26.72 -9.96 19.64
CA SER A 194 26.34 -9.11 18.51
C SER A 194 26.48 -9.82 17.18
N VAL A 195 25.49 -9.64 16.31
CA VAL A 195 25.51 -10.09 14.92
C VAL A 195 25.01 -8.99 14.00
N VAL A 196 25.49 -9.00 12.75
CA VAL A 196 25.06 -8.06 11.70
C VAL A 196 24.21 -8.80 10.65
N TRP A 197 22.97 -8.37 10.47
CA TRP A 197 22.09 -8.89 9.41
C TRP A 197 22.22 -8.05 8.13
N PRO A 198 22.14 -8.67 6.93
CA PRO A 198 22.03 -10.11 6.67
C PRO A 198 23.37 -10.86 6.68
N PHE A 199 24.48 -10.16 6.82
CA PHE A 199 25.83 -10.70 6.64
C PHE A 199 26.19 -11.94 7.46
N GLU A 200 25.67 -12.09 8.68
CA GLU A 200 26.01 -13.20 9.59
C GLU A 200 24.85 -14.17 9.81
N THR A 201 23.67 -13.83 9.31
CA THR A 201 22.42 -14.56 9.57
C THR A 201 21.75 -15.05 8.29
N GLY A 202 22.11 -14.47 7.15
CA GLY A 202 21.48 -14.68 5.85
C GLY A 202 20.16 -13.95 5.69
N LEU A 203 19.68 -13.85 4.44
CA LEU A 203 18.31 -13.44 4.13
C LEU A 203 17.35 -14.62 4.34
N GLN A 204 17.18 -15.03 5.59
CA GLN A 204 16.32 -16.14 5.98
C GLN A 204 15.62 -15.86 7.32
N PRO A 205 14.61 -16.65 7.72
CA PRO A 205 13.99 -16.52 9.04
C PRO A 205 15.05 -16.63 10.14
N LEU A 206 15.02 -15.71 11.10
CA LEU A 206 15.98 -15.72 12.20
C LEU A 206 15.68 -16.88 13.16
N THR A 207 16.65 -17.75 13.34
CA THR A 207 16.65 -18.71 14.45
C THR A 207 17.24 -18.06 15.70
N LYS A 208 16.62 -18.28 16.86
CA LYS A 208 17.19 -17.83 18.15
C LYS A 208 18.60 -18.41 18.32
N GLY A 209 19.60 -17.53 18.30
CA GLY A 209 21.01 -17.87 18.47
C GLY A 209 21.50 -17.57 19.90
N LYS A 210 22.83 -17.70 20.10
CA LYS A 210 23.52 -17.24 21.33
C LYS A 210 23.64 -15.71 21.41
N TRP A 211 23.37 -15.01 20.32
CA TRP A 211 23.43 -13.55 20.24
C TRP A 211 22.19 -12.89 20.88
N ARG A 212 22.36 -11.65 21.32
CA ARG A 212 21.30 -10.79 21.90
C ARG A 212 21.08 -9.52 21.11
N ILE A 213 22.06 -9.08 20.33
CA ILE A 213 22.04 -7.80 19.62
C ILE A 213 22.13 -8.08 18.13
N LEU A 214 21.13 -7.60 17.39
CA LEU A 214 21.05 -7.70 15.94
C LEU A 214 21.16 -6.30 15.35
N PHE A 215 22.26 -6.02 14.66
CA PHE A 215 22.39 -4.79 13.88
C PHE A 215 21.79 -5.00 12.48
N ALA A 216 20.93 -4.09 12.05
CA ALA A 216 20.30 -4.11 10.75
C ALA A 216 20.27 -2.71 10.14
N GLU A 217 20.32 -2.63 8.82
CA GLU A 217 20.09 -1.39 8.09
C GLU A 217 18.59 -1.09 8.03
N VAL A 218 18.20 0.17 8.24
CA VAL A 218 16.83 0.67 8.09
C VAL A 218 16.81 1.92 7.22
N TYR A 219 15.65 2.27 6.67
CA TYR A 219 15.53 3.45 5.82
C TYR A 219 14.41 4.37 6.32
N PRO A 220 14.72 5.54 6.92
CA PRO A 220 13.72 6.40 7.56
C PRO A 220 12.54 6.80 6.68
N SER A 221 12.72 6.95 5.37
CA SER A 221 11.64 7.35 4.48
C SER A 221 10.66 6.22 4.11
N MET A 222 10.86 4.99 4.65
CA MET A 222 9.92 3.88 4.45
C MET A 222 8.65 3.99 5.32
N VAL A 223 8.69 4.81 6.37
CA VAL A 223 7.57 5.03 7.28
C VAL A 223 7.13 6.50 7.14
N PRO A 224 5.84 6.78 6.91
CA PRO A 224 5.34 8.14 6.91
C PRO A 224 5.46 8.75 8.31
N VAL A 225 5.91 10.01 8.38
CA VAL A 225 6.17 10.71 9.64
C VAL A 225 5.45 12.05 9.62
N THR A 226 4.61 12.26 10.63
CA THR A 226 3.99 13.55 10.91
C THR A 226 4.81 14.27 11.97
N VAL A 227 5.34 15.44 11.63
CA VAL A 227 6.14 16.25 12.57
C VAL A 227 5.21 17.26 13.24
N PRO A 228 5.03 17.22 14.57
CA PRO A 228 4.21 18.19 15.28
C PRO A 228 4.83 19.59 15.21
N ALA A 229 4.04 20.64 15.46
CA ALA A 229 4.53 22.01 15.47
C ALA A 229 5.67 22.18 16.50
N GLY A 230 6.84 22.63 16.04
CA GLY A 230 8.05 22.74 16.87
C GLY A 230 8.83 21.44 17.07
N GLY A 231 8.38 20.32 16.48
CA GLY A 231 9.08 19.04 16.49
C GLY A 231 10.29 19.01 15.56
N ILE A 232 11.23 18.11 15.85
CA ILE A 232 12.42 17.87 15.03
C ILE A 232 12.18 16.62 14.20
N LYS A 233 12.31 16.73 12.88
CA LYS A 233 12.00 15.64 11.94
C LYS A 233 12.76 14.35 12.28
N ASP A 234 14.06 14.43 12.48
CA ASP A 234 14.95 13.28 12.75
C ASP A 234 14.53 12.50 14.01
N CYS A 235 14.14 13.22 15.07
CA CYS A 235 13.60 12.67 16.31
C CYS A 235 12.30 11.88 16.05
N GLU A 236 11.38 12.45 15.28
CA GLU A 236 10.11 11.78 14.95
C GLU A 236 10.31 10.63 13.96
N GLN A 237 11.33 10.70 13.09
CA GLN A 237 11.69 9.61 12.18
C GLN A 237 12.20 8.38 12.94
N VAL A 238 13.10 8.55 13.92
CA VAL A 238 13.57 7.41 14.72
C VAL A 238 12.45 6.79 15.57
N ARG A 239 11.53 7.60 16.10
CA ARG A 239 10.34 7.14 16.82
C ARG A 239 9.41 6.34 15.92
N ALA A 240 9.03 6.90 14.77
CA ALA A 240 8.13 6.24 13.83
C ALA A 240 8.70 4.90 13.34
N LEU A 241 10.00 4.85 12.99
CA LEU A 241 10.67 3.59 12.65
C LEU A 241 10.64 2.59 13.80
N ALA A 242 10.91 3.03 15.04
CA ALA A 242 10.93 2.13 16.19
C ALA A 242 9.56 1.52 16.46
N HIS A 243 8.50 2.34 16.42
CA HIS A 243 7.12 1.89 16.57
C HIS A 243 6.68 0.99 15.42
N HIS A 244 7.06 1.30 14.18
CA HIS A 244 6.77 0.47 13.02
C HIS A 244 7.33 -0.94 13.19
N PHE A 245 8.63 -1.07 13.45
CA PHE A 245 9.24 -2.40 13.61
C PHE A 245 8.73 -3.12 14.86
N ALA A 246 8.50 -2.42 15.96
CA ALA A 246 7.86 -2.99 17.16
C ALA A 246 6.45 -3.55 16.89
N ALA A 247 5.65 -2.85 16.07
CA ALA A 247 4.32 -3.29 15.69
C ALA A 247 4.38 -4.51 14.75
N THR A 248 5.27 -4.50 13.75
CA THR A 248 5.45 -5.67 12.87
C THR A 248 5.93 -6.90 13.62
N ASP A 249 6.83 -6.74 14.59
CA ASP A 249 7.28 -7.80 15.50
C ASP A 249 6.12 -8.33 16.35
N ALA A 250 5.34 -7.44 16.98
CA ALA A 250 4.18 -7.82 17.78
C ALA A 250 3.10 -8.56 16.96
N ALA A 251 2.95 -8.21 15.69
CA ALA A 251 2.03 -8.85 14.75
C ALA A 251 2.58 -10.15 14.13
N GLY A 252 3.85 -10.52 14.39
CA GLY A 252 4.49 -11.67 13.76
C GLY A 252 4.74 -11.50 12.25
N THR A 253 4.78 -10.26 11.76
CA THR A 253 4.95 -9.91 10.35
C THR A 253 6.34 -9.37 10.02
N LEU A 254 7.17 -9.07 11.03
CA LEU A 254 8.55 -8.69 10.84
C LEU A 254 9.35 -9.84 10.20
N SER A 255 9.89 -9.62 9.01
CA SER A 255 10.62 -10.65 8.26
C SER A 255 12.02 -10.19 7.85
N PHE A 256 12.97 -11.12 8.02
CA PHE A 256 14.40 -10.99 7.70
C PHE A 256 14.81 -11.80 6.46
N SER A 257 13.83 -12.38 5.73
CA SER A 257 14.09 -13.34 4.63
C SER A 257 14.40 -12.70 3.27
N GLY A 258 14.34 -11.37 3.19
CA GLY A 258 14.36 -10.64 1.92
C GLY A 258 13.19 -11.01 0.99
N PRO A 259 13.15 -10.44 -0.23
CA PRO A 259 12.18 -10.77 -1.26
C PRO A 259 12.36 -12.21 -1.79
N ALA A 260 11.25 -12.85 -2.18
CA ALA A 260 11.24 -14.21 -2.69
C ALA A 260 11.78 -14.34 -4.13
N ASP A 261 11.84 -13.23 -4.86
CA ASP A 261 12.28 -13.12 -6.25
C ASP A 261 13.79 -12.90 -6.42
N LEU A 262 14.56 -12.75 -5.33
CA LEU A 262 16.02 -12.73 -5.39
C LEU A 262 16.58 -14.10 -5.80
N THR A 263 17.45 -14.09 -6.81
CA THR A 263 18.21 -15.27 -7.24
C THR A 263 19.24 -15.68 -6.17
N GLU A 264 19.71 -16.93 -6.23
CA GLU A 264 20.75 -17.44 -5.31
C GLU A 264 22.05 -16.62 -5.41
N ALA A 265 22.44 -16.20 -6.62
CA ALA A 265 23.61 -15.36 -6.83
C ALA A 265 23.46 -13.95 -6.24
N GLU A 266 22.27 -13.36 -6.32
CA GLU A 266 21.99 -12.06 -5.68
C GLU A 266 21.99 -12.17 -4.16
N ARG A 267 21.43 -13.25 -3.61
CA ARG A 267 21.46 -13.53 -2.16
C ARG A 267 22.89 -13.64 -1.66
N ASP A 268 23.73 -14.41 -2.35
CA ASP A 268 25.15 -14.55 -2.02
C ASP A 268 25.91 -13.21 -2.06
N ILE A 269 25.66 -12.36 -3.07
CA ILE A 269 26.23 -11.01 -3.14
C ILE A 269 25.76 -10.14 -1.96
N VAL A 270 24.47 -10.17 -1.64
CA VAL A 270 23.89 -9.41 -0.52
C VAL A 270 24.53 -9.81 0.80
N GLU A 271 24.66 -11.12 1.05
CA GLU A 271 25.22 -11.66 2.29
C GLU A 271 26.74 -11.53 2.38
N ARG A 272 27.44 -11.43 1.23
CA ARG A 272 28.90 -11.28 1.20
C ARG A 272 29.37 -9.83 1.28
N GLU A 273 28.68 -8.87 0.67
CA GLU A 273 29.21 -7.49 0.55
C GLU A 273 28.18 -6.34 0.54
N GLU A 274 26.98 -6.53 -0.02
CA GLU A 274 26.05 -5.40 -0.21
C GLU A 274 25.22 -5.05 1.02
N GLY A 275 24.74 -6.06 1.77
CA GLY A 275 23.76 -5.88 2.83
C GLY A 275 22.35 -5.62 2.31
N TRP A 276 21.39 -5.43 3.21
CA TRP A 276 19.98 -5.26 2.87
C TRP A 276 19.27 -4.29 3.82
N ILE A 277 18.36 -3.47 3.29
CA ILE A 277 17.51 -2.59 4.11
C ILE A 277 16.34 -3.42 4.65
N LEU A 278 16.15 -3.43 5.98
CA LEU A 278 15.06 -4.14 6.62
C LEU A 278 13.70 -3.61 6.15
N GLY A 279 12.87 -4.50 5.61
CA GLY A 279 11.57 -4.17 5.00
C GLY A 279 11.61 -3.81 3.50
N ALA A 280 12.79 -3.73 2.87
CA ALA A 280 12.88 -3.55 1.43
C ALA A 280 12.22 -4.70 0.66
N GLY A 281 11.42 -4.35 -0.36
CA GLY A 281 10.65 -5.30 -1.16
C GLY A 281 9.45 -5.94 -0.44
N GLN A 282 9.17 -5.57 0.81
CA GLN A 282 7.93 -5.96 1.49
C GLN A 282 6.85 -4.93 1.16
N LYS A 283 5.71 -5.37 0.60
CA LYS A 283 4.57 -4.48 0.35
C LYS A 283 4.02 -3.99 1.69
N SER A 284 4.28 -2.74 2.07
CA SER A 284 3.65 -2.13 3.23
C SER A 284 2.15 -1.93 2.94
N VAL A 285 1.30 -2.41 3.84
CA VAL A 285 -0.11 -1.98 3.88
C VAL A 285 -0.10 -0.61 4.55
N PRO A 286 -0.53 0.47 3.88
CA PRO A 286 -0.49 1.81 4.48
C PRO A 286 -1.35 1.87 5.74
N VAL A 287 -0.82 2.52 6.79
CA VAL A 287 -1.59 2.87 7.99
C VAL A 287 -2.52 4.02 7.60
N VAL A 288 -3.84 3.78 7.68
CA VAL A 288 -4.88 4.77 7.37
C VAL A 288 -5.14 5.62 8.62
N ASP A 289 -5.00 6.95 8.54
CA ASP A 289 -5.45 7.86 9.59
C ASP A 289 -6.99 7.96 9.56
N ILE A 290 -7.63 7.49 10.63
CA ILE A 290 -9.09 7.47 10.75
C ILE A 290 -9.72 8.87 10.87
N HIS A 291 -8.91 9.92 11.03
CA HIS A 291 -9.36 11.30 11.12
C HIS A 291 -9.19 12.09 9.81
N ASP A 292 -8.42 11.56 8.85
CA ASP A 292 -8.12 12.21 7.57
C ASP A 292 -9.07 11.71 6.45
N TRP A 293 -10.32 12.17 6.49
CA TRP A 293 -11.32 11.88 5.47
C TRP A 293 -12.24 13.08 5.18
N ILE A 294 -12.77 13.15 3.95
CA ILE A 294 -13.65 14.23 3.47
C ILE A 294 -14.99 14.19 4.24
N LYS A 295 -15.33 15.26 4.96
CA LYS A 295 -16.56 15.33 5.78
C LYS A 295 -17.78 15.90 5.06
N ASP A 296 -17.60 16.48 3.88
CA ASP A 296 -18.67 17.06 3.08
C ASP A 296 -19.26 16.01 2.12
N PRO A 297 -20.54 15.60 2.28
CA PRO A 297 -21.18 14.64 1.39
C PRO A 297 -21.20 15.07 -0.08
N ALA A 298 -21.45 16.35 -0.38
CA ALA A 298 -21.50 16.82 -1.76
C ALA A 298 -20.13 16.69 -2.43
N GLU A 299 -19.07 16.98 -1.67
CA GLU A 299 -17.70 16.81 -2.10
C GLU A 299 -17.36 15.33 -2.34
N ILE A 300 -17.79 14.42 -1.45
CA ILE A 300 -17.62 12.97 -1.65
C ILE A 300 -18.26 12.50 -2.96
N TYR A 301 -19.50 12.92 -3.25
CA TYR A 301 -20.19 12.57 -4.50
C TYR A 301 -19.44 13.13 -5.72
N ARG A 302 -19.01 14.40 -5.64
CA ARG A 302 -18.27 15.06 -6.71
C ARG A 302 -16.96 14.35 -7.02
N HIS A 303 -16.17 14.00 -6.00
CA HIS A 303 -14.92 13.24 -6.17
C HIS A 303 -15.18 11.83 -6.68
N SER A 304 -16.19 11.14 -6.16
CA SER A 304 -16.54 9.78 -6.58
C SER A 304 -16.88 9.73 -8.07
N PHE A 305 -17.78 10.60 -8.55
CA PHE A 305 -18.15 10.63 -9.97
C PHE A 305 -17.01 11.13 -10.87
N ALA A 306 -16.18 12.06 -10.40
CA ALA A 306 -14.99 12.49 -11.13
C ALA A 306 -13.98 11.34 -11.29
N THR A 307 -13.80 10.51 -10.26
CA THR A 307 -12.95 9.32 -10.32
C THR A 307 -13.48 8.31 -11.33
N ILE A 308 -14.77 7.98 -11.27
CA ILE A 308 -15.39 7.04 -12.23
C ILE A 308 -15.19 7.52 -13.68
N ARG A 309 -15.40 8.82 -13.94
CA ARG A 309 -15.18 9.41 -15.29
C ARG A 309 -13.74 9.34 -15.78
N ARG A 310 -12.75 9.26 -14.89
CA ARG A 310 -11.33 9.08 -15.27
C ARG A 310 -10.96 7.63 -15.49
N GLU A 311 -11.59 6.72 -14.76
CA GLU A 311 -11.24 5.29 -14.79
C GLU A 311 -11.99 4.50 -15.87
N VAL A 312 -13.13 5.02 -16.34
CA VAL A 312 -13.98 4.36 -17.33
C VAL A 312 -14.01 5.18 -18.63
N ALA A 313 -13.77 4.50 -19.75
CA ALA A 313 -13.90 5.07 -21.09
C ALA A 313 -15.40 5.24 -21.48
N LEU A 314 -16.06 6.20 -20.84
CA LEU A 314 -17.50 6.45 -20.97
C LEU A 314 -17.92 6.94 -22.37
N ASP A 315 -16.96 7.45 -23.15
CA ASP A 315 -17.14 7.90 -24.53
C ASP A 315 -17.51 6.75 -25.50
N GLN A 316 -17.33 5.51 -25.08
CA GLN A 316 -17.74 4.32 -25.85
C GLN A 316 -19.22 3.96 -25.70
N TYR A 317 -19.96 4.66 -24.84
CA TYR A 317 -21.35 4.38 -24.52
C TYR A 317 -22.27 5.52 -24.97
N PRO A 318 -23.53 5.23 -25.37
CA PRO A 318 -24.54 6.26 -25.55
C PRO A 318 -24.65 7.15 -24.30
N ALA A 319 -24.85 8.46 -24.49
CA ALA A 319 -24.79 9.42 -23.39
C ALA A 319 -25.79 9.12 -22.25
N ASP A 320 -26.98 8.65 -22.60
CA ASP A 320 -28.03 8.25 -21.66
C ASP A 320 -27.66 6.96 -20.89
N VAL A 321 -27.00 6.00 -21.55
CA VAL A 321 -26.45 4.78 -20.91
C VAL A 321 -25.27 5.13 -20.01
N ALA A 322 -24.36 6.00 -20.45
CA ALA A 322 -23.19 6.42 -19.69
C ALA A 322 -23.58 7.07 -18.35
N GLU A 323 -24.63 7.88 -18.34
CA GLU A 323 -25.18 8.50 -17.12
C GLU A 323 -25.65 7.45 -16.12
N VAL A 324 -26.41 6.45 -16.57
CA VAL A 324 -26.89 5.36 -15.72
C VAL A 324 -25.73 4.49 -15.23
N LEU A 325 -24.75 4.21 -16.09
CA LEU A 325 -23.57 3.42 -15.79
C LEU A 325 -22.73 4.05 -14.66
N ILE A 326 -22.53 5.37 -14.66
CA ILE A 326 -21.82 6.07 -13.57
C ILE A 326 -22.50 5.77 -12.23
N ARG A 327 -23.83 5.82 -12.16
CA ARG A 327 -24.57 5.61 -10.91
C ARG A 327 -24.52 4.14 -10.47
N ILE A 328 -24.56 3.19 -11.42
CA ILE A 328 -24.38 1.77 -11.14
C ILE A 328 -22.98 1.51 -10.57
N ILE A 329 -21.92 2.01 -11.21
CA ILE A 329 -20.53 1.84 -10.73
C ILE A 329 -20.35 2.46 -9.35
N HIS A 330 -20.90 3.65 -9.13
CA HIS A 330 -20.85 4.30 -7.82
C HIS A 330 -21.50 3.45 -6.72
N SER A 331 -22.58 2.72 -7.04
CA SER A 331 -23.28 1.88 -6.07
C SER A 331 -22.50 0.63 -5.63
N CYS A 332 -21.50 0.20 -6.41
CA CYS A 332 -20.78 -1.05 -6.17
C CYS A 332 -19.25 -0.90 -6.07
N GLY A 333 -18.69 0.24 -6.47
CA GLY A 333 -17.25 0.50 -6.45
C GLY A 333 -16.44 -0.31 -7.47
N MET A 334 -17.06 -0.82 -8.54
CA MET A 334 -16.44 -1.71 -9.52
C MET A 334 -16.46 -1.06 -10.91
N THR A 335 -15.37 -0.43 -11.34
CA THR A 335 -15.27 0.19 -12.67
C THR A 335 -15.18 -0.83 -13.79
N GLU A 336 -14.70 -2.04 -13.49
CA GLU A 336 -14.49 -3.12 -14.44
C GLU A 336 -15.79 -3.77 -14.95
N ILE A 337 -16.96 -3.38 -14.43
CA ILE A 337 -18.26 -3.91 -14.91
C ILE A 337 -18.73 -3.25 -16.22
N ALA A 338 -18.13 -2.12 -16.61
CA ALA A 338 -18.58 -1.34 -17.75
C ALA A 338 -18.68 -2.16 -19.07
N PRO A 339 -17.72 -3.03 -19.44
CA PRO A 339 -17.79 -3.81 -20.67
C PRO A 339 -18.90 -4.87 -20.68
N ASP A 340 -19.37 -5.29 -19.50
CA ASP A 340 -20.39 -6.33 -19.34
C ASP A 340 -21.82 -5.78 -19.38
N MET A 341 -21.97 -4.45 -19.45
CA MET A 341 -23.27 -3.81 -19.58
C MET A 341 -23.92 -4.16 -20.92
N ALA A 342 -25.20 -4.51 -20.87
CA ALA A 342 -26.01 -4.75 -22.05
C ALA A 342 -27.36 -4.03 -21.93
N TRP A 343 -27.83 -3.47 -23.04
CA TRP A 343 -29.08 -2.74 -23.13
C TRP A 343 -29.75 -2.98 -24.48
N SER A 344 -31.04 -2.66 -24.58
CA SER A 344 -31.71 -2.52 -25.87
C SER A 344 -31.89 -1.05 -26.25
N ASP A 345 -32.02 -0.80 -27.55
CA ASP A 345 -32.14 0.56 -28.09
C ASP A 345 -33.37 1.29 -27.54
N GLY A 346 -33.18 2.52 -27.07
CA GLY A 346 -34.25 3.36 -26.52
C GLY A 346 -34.75 2.94 -25.12
N ALA A 347 -34.16 1.92 -24.50
CA ALA A 347 -34.57 1.42 -23.19
C ALA A 347 -34.58 2.52 -22.10
N ILE A 348 -33.54 3.35 -22.04
CA ILE A 348 -33.41 4.43 -21.05
C ILE A 348 -34.49 5.49 -21.26
N ALA A 349 -34.69 5.93 -22.51
CA ALA A 349 -35.72 6.90 -22.86
C ALA A 349 -37.14 6.40 -22.54
N ALA A 350 -37.43 5.12 -22.85
CA ALA A 350 -38.71 4.50 -22.51
C ALA A 350 -38.94 4.44 -20.99
N GLY A 351 -37.91 4.08 -20.22
CA GLY A 351 -37.98 4.06 -18.76
C GLY A 351 -38.25 5.44 -18.15
N ARG A 352 -37.53 6.47 -18.60
CA ARG A 352 -37.75 7.85 -18.15
C ARG A 352 -39.16 8.35 -18.48
N ALA A 353 -39.65 8.07 -19.68
CA ALA A 353 -41.00 8.44 -20.11
C ALA A 353 -42.09 7.74 -19.30
N ALA A 354 -41.92 6.45 -18.98
CA ALA A 354 -42.86 5.71 -18.15
C ALA A 354 -42.89 6.24 -16.71
N LEU A 355 -41.72 6.52 -16.11
CA LEU A 355 -41.66 7.13 -14.79
C LEU A 355 -42.36 8.50 -14.76
N ALA A 356 -42.13 9.36 -15.75
CA ALA A 356 -42.79 10.66 -15.85
C ALA A 356 -44.32 10.56 -15.96
N LYS A 357 -44.85 9.44 -16.50
CA LYS A 357 -46.29 9.15 -16.58
C LYS A 357 -46.86 8.50 -15.31
N GLY A 358 -46.06 8.31 -14.26
CA GLY A 358 -46.51 7.70 -13.01
C GLY A 358 -46.49 6.17 -13.00
N ALA A 359 -45.79 5.51 -13.94
CA ALA A 359 -45.70 4.05 -13.98
C ALA A 359 -45.17 3.48 -12.65
N PRO A 360 -45.73 2.35 -12.17
CA PRO A 360 -45.23 1.69 -10.97
C PRO A 360 -43.86 1.04 -11.21
N ILE A 361 -43.07 0.93 -10.14
CA ILE A 361 -41.78 0.26 -10.11
C ILE A 361 -41.95 -1.05 -9.34
N LEU A 362 -41.91 -2.16 -10.05
CA LEU A 362 -42.10 -3.51 -9.48
C LEU A 362 -40.73 -4.11 -9.17
N VAL A 363 -40.51 -4.55 -7.93
CA VAL A 363 -39.20 -4.99 -7.47
C VAL A 363 -39.22 -6.37 -6.83
N ASP A 364 -38.19 -7.16 -7.09
CA ASP A 364 -38.10 -8.57 -6.65
C ASP A 364 -37.70 -8.73 -5.17
N ALA A 365 -37.10 -7.71 -4.57
CA ALA A 365 -36.60 -7.73 -3.21
C ALA A 365 -36.74 -6.38 -2.50
N GLU A 366 -36.98 -6.43 -1.19
CA GLU A 366 -37.09 -5.23 -0.33
C GLU A 366 -35.86 -4.34 -0.39
N MET A 367 -34.67 -4.94 -0.52
CA MET A 367 -33.42 -4.18 -0.65
C MET A 367 -33.40 -3.28 -1.89
N VAL A 368 -34.05 -3.68 -2.99
CA VAL A 368 -34.21 -2.83 -4.17
C VAL A 368 -35.16 -1.67 -3.83
N SER A 369 -36.30 -1.97 -3.19
CA SER A 369 -37.29 -0.98 -2.76
C SER A 369 -36.69 0.11 -1.85
N HIS A 370 -35.83 -0.28 -0.91
CA HIS A 370 -35.15 0.62 0.03
C HIS A 370 -34.00 1.41 -0.60
N GLY A 371 -33.36 0.88 -1.64
CA GLY A 371 -32.32 1.61 -2.38
C GLY A 371 -32.86 2.71 -3.29
N ILE A 372 -34.16 2.68 -3.63
CA ILE A 372 -34.80 3.68 -4.49
C ILE A 372 -35.08 4.97 -3.70
N ILE A 373 -34.50 6.07 -4.15
CA ILE A 373 -34.60 7.39 -3.54
C ILE A 373 -35.94 8.02 -3.92
N ARG A 374 -36.94 7.89 -3.04
CA ARG A 374 -38.33 8.32 -3.32
C ARG A 374 -38.48 9.79 -3.72
N ARG A 375 -37.67 10.68 -3.15
CA ARG A 375 -37.68 12.12 -3.48
C ARG A 375 -37.26 12.43 -4.92
N LEU A 376 -36.59 11.51 -5.63
CA LEU A 376 -36.19 11.70 -7.01
C LEU A 376 -37.25 11.21 -8.01
N LEU A 377 -38.29 10.52 -7.55
CA LEU A 377 -39.32 9.96 -8.43
C LEU A 377 -40.21 11.07 -9.00
N PRO A 378 -40.35 11.20 -10.33
CA PRO A 378 -40.93 12.38 -10.98
C PRO A 378 -42.46 12.52 -10.77
N ALA A 379 -43.16 11.43 -10.49
CA ALA A 379 -44.62 11.40 -10.38
C ALA A 379 -45.10 10.65 -9.12
N ALA A 380 -44.30 10.69 -8.04
CA ALA A 380 -44.55 9.92 -6.81
C ALA A 380 -44.84 8.43 -7.11
N ASN A 381 -44.06 7.86 -8.02
CA ASN A 381 -44.26 6.52 -8.57
C ASN A 381 -44.36 5.47 -7.45
N PRO A 382 -45.40 4.60 -7.45
CA PRO A 382 -45.47 3.48 -6.52
C PRO A 382 -44.26 2.56 -6.71
N VAL A 383 -43.61 2.15 -5.62
CA VAL A 383 -42.62 1.05 -5.66
C VAL A 383 -43.20 -0.11 -4.90
N VAL A 384 -43.36 -1.24 -5.59
CA VAL A 384 -44.14 -2.38 -5.13
C VAL A 384 -43.22 -3.59 -5.01
N CYS A 385 -43.10 -4.11 -3.80
CA CYS A 385 -42.44 -5.39 -3.51
C CYS A 385 -43.49 -6.35 -2.93
N THR A 386 -43.78 -7.43 -3.63
CA THR A 386 -44.78 -8.44 -3.23
C THR A 386 -44.13 -9.65 -2.55
N LEU A 387 -42.81 -9.68 -2.39
CA LEU A 387 -42.06 -10.83 -1.88
C LEU A 387 -42.55 -11.33 -0.51
N ASN A 388 -42.99 -10.40 0.35
CA ASN A 388 -43.45 -10.69 1.71
C ASN A 388 -44.99 -10.68 1.83
N ASP A 389 -45.72 -10.65 0.72
CA ASP A 389 -47.16 -10.86 0.77
C ASP A 389 -47.46 -12.22 1.44
N PRO A 390 -48.36 -12.26 2.45
CA PRO A 390 -48.68 -13.50 3.17
C PRO A 390 -49.11 -14.67 2.27
N SER A 391 -49.64 -14.39 1.08
CA SER A 391 -50.07 -15.40 0.09
C SER A 391 -48.92 -16.03 -0.71
N VAL A 392 -47.79 -15.34 -0.86
CA VAL A 392 -46.70 -15.75 -1.76
C VAL A 392 -45.96 -16.98 -1.26
N ALA A 393 -45.63 -17.04 0.04
CA ALA A 393 -44.87 -18.18 0.57
C ALA A 393 -45.66 -19.52 0.52
N PRO A 394 -46.95 -19.55 0.92
CA PRO A 394 -47.79 -20.74 0.72
C PRO A 394 -47.93 -21.14 -0.76
N ALA A 395 -48.17 -20.18 -1.66
CA ALA A 395 -48.34 -20.45 -3.09
C ALA A 395 -47.06 -21.00 -3.74
N ALA A 396 -45.90 -20.43 -3.40
CA ALA A 396 -44.61 -20.92 -3.88
C ALA A 396 -44.35 -22.37 -3.47
N LYS A 397 -44.70 -22.72 -2.21
CA LYS A 397 -44.59 -24.09 -1.71
C LYS A 397 -45.55 -25.04 -2.44
N ALA A 398 -46.79 -24.62 -2.68
CA ALA A 398 -47.79 -25.44 -3.36
C ALA A 398 -47.41 -25.74 -4.82
N GLN A 399 -46.78 -24.78 -5.51
CA GLN A 399 -46.36 -24.93 -6.91
C GLN A 399 -44.92 -25.43 -7.09
N GLY A 400 -44.18 -25.67 -6.00
CA GLY A 400 -42.79 -26.15 -6.08
C GLY A 400 -41.81 -25.15 -6.69
N THR A 401 -42.05 -23.85 -6.51
CA THR A 401 -41.22 -22.77 -7.06
C THR A 401 -40.65 -21.86 -5.95
N THR A 402 -39.84 -20.87 -6.31
CA THR A 402 -39.28 -19.91 -5.35
C THR A 402 -40.29 -18.82 -4.98
N ARG A 403 -40.14 -18.24 -3.79
CA ARG A 403 -40.95 -17.08 -3.37
C ARG A 403 -40.82 -15.91 -4.35
N SER A 404 -39.60 -15.64 -4.81
CA SER A 404 -39.35 -14.55 -5.74
C SER A 404 -39.97 -14.78 -7.12
N ALA A 405 -40.00 -16.03 -7.63
CA ALA A 405 -40.74 -16.34 -8.85
C ALA A 405 -42.24 -16.15 -8.63
N MET A 406 -42.80 -16.73 -7.56
CA MET A 406 -44.22 -16.62 -7.22
C MET A 406 -44.68 -15.17 -7.02
N ALA A 407 -43.84 -14.32 -6.42
CA ALA A 407 -44.14 -12.91 -6.21
C ALA A 407 -44.39 -12.13 -7.52
N VAL A 408 -43.84 -12.59 -8.64
CA VAL A 408 -44.05 -11.99 -9.97
C VAL A 408 -45.46 -12.21 -10.47
N GLU A 409 -46.16 -13.28 -10.09
CA GLU A 409 -47.57 -13.47 -10.47
C GLU A 409 -48.44 -12.32 -9.94
N SER A 410 -48.15 -11.85 -8.72
CA SER A 410 -48.86 -10.72 -8.11
C SER A 410 -48.61 -9.38 -8.83
N TRP A 411 -47.66 -9.31 -9.77
CA TRP A 411 -47.38 -8.11 -10.58
C TRP A 411 -48.29 -7.98 -11.79
N LEU A 412 -48.91 -9.07 -12.26
CA LEU A 412 -49.69 -9.09 -13.50
C LEU A 412 -50.72 -7.94 -13.62
N PRO A 413 -51.47 -7.55 -12.56
CA PRO A 413 -52.44 -6.45 -12.67
C PRO A 413 -51.81 -5.08 -12.94
N GLN A 414 -50.52 -4.91 -12.69
CA GLN A 414 -49.79 -3.64 -12.78
C GLN A 414 -48.60 -3.73 -13.75
N LEU A 415 -48.43 -4.84 -14.47
CA LEU A 415 -47.24 -5.10 -15.28
C LEU A 415 -47.18 -4.25 -16.56
N ASP A 416 -48.33 -3.93 -17.15
CA ASP A 416 -48.41 -3.18 -18.39
C ASP A 416 -47.79 -1.78 -18.25
N GLY A 417 -46.73 -1.51 -19.02
CA GLY A 417 -46.02 -0.23 -18.97
C GLY A 417 -45.23 0.05 -17.69
N ALA A 418 -45.09 -0.92 -16.77
CA ALA A 418 -44.33 -0.75 -15.54
C ALA A 418 -42.81 -0.68 -15.76
N ILE A 419 -42.09 -0.19 -14.75
CA ILE A 419 -40.64 -0.40 -14.62
C ILE A 419 -40.44 -1.62 -13.74
N VAL A 420 -39.78 -2.65 -14.26
CA VAL A 420 -39.46 -3.85 -13.47
C VAL A 420 -37.98 -3.80 -13.08
N ALA A 421 -37.65 -3.87 -11.80
CA ALA A 421 -36.27 -3.89 -11.31
C ALA A 421 -35.98 -5.14 -10.48
N ILE A 422 -35.17 -6.03 -11.04
CA ILE A 422 -34.81 -7.31 -10.43
C ILE A 422 -33.35 -7.25 -10.02
N GLY A 423 -33.09 -7.16 -8.72
CA GLY A 423 -31.73 -7.01 -8.18
C GLY A 423 -31.19 -8.24 -7.46
N ASN A 424 -32.01 -9.24 -7.17
CA ASN A 424 -31.60 -10.35 -6.31
C ASN A 424 -31.85 -11.73 -6.95
N ALA A 425 -33.07 -12.01 -7.41
CA ALA A 425 -33.51 -13.36 -7.72
C ALA A 425 -33.52 -13.66 -9.22
N PRO A 426 -32.61 -14.51 -9.74
CA PRO A 426 -32.66 -14.96 -11.14
C PRO A 426 -33.98 -15.65 -11.50
N THR A 427 -34.58 -16.35 -10.54
CA THR A 427 -35.86 -17.05 -10.72
C THR A 427 -37.04 -16.09 -10.93
N ALA A 428 -37.00 -14.88 -10.36
CA ALA A 428 -37.99 -13.85 -10.68
C ALA A 428 -37.87 -13.40 -12.14
N LEU A 429 -36.63 -13.22 -12.64
CA LEU A 429 -36.40 -12.81 -14.02
C LEU A 429 -36.82 -13.90 -15.02
N PHE A 430 -36.46 -15.16 -14.76
CA PHE A 430 -36.94 -16.27 -15.59
C PHE A 430 -38.46 -16.34 -15.64
N HIS A 431 -39.11 -16.31 -14.47
CA HIS A 431 -40.56 -16.46 -14.42
C HIS A 431 -41.30 -15.27 -15.07
N LEU A 432 -40.79 -14.05 -14.92
CA LEU A 432 -41.30 -12.89 -15.66
C LEU A 432 -41.26 -13.12 -17.17
N LEU A 433 -40.14 -13.62 -17.70
CA LEU A 433 -39.99 -13.91 -19.13
C LEU A 433 -40.93 -15.03 -19.58
N GLU A 434 -41.15 -16.06 -18.76
CA GLU A 434 -42.13 -17.12 -19.01
C GLU A 434 -43.56 -16.55 -19.14
N LEU A 435 -43.98 -15.72 -18.19
CA LEU A 435 -45.30 -15.09 -18.18
C LEU A 435 -45.51 -14.18 -19.40
N ILE A 436 -44.52 -13.37 -19.76
CA ILE A 436 -44.60 -12.50 -20.95
C ILE A 436 -44.68 -13.35 -22.22
N LYS A 437 -43.91 -14.43 -22.32
CA LYS A 437 -43.99 -15.36 -23.45
C LYS A 437 -45.35 -16.07 -23.53
N ALA A 438 -46.01 -16.30 -22.40
CA ALA A 438 -47.36 -16.84 -22.30
C ALA A 438 -48.47 -15.80 -22.60
N GLY A 439 -48.12 -14.55 -22.90
CA GLY A 439 -49.06 -13.50 -23.30
C GLY A 439 -49.39 -12.46 -22.23
N ALA A 440 -48.66 -12.41 -21.12
CA ALA A 440 -48.79 -11.32 -20.15
C ALA A 440 -48.41 -9.96 -20.78
N ALA A 441 -48.93 -8.88 -20.20
CA ALA A 441 -48.61 -7.52 -20.61
C ALA A 441 -47.11 -7.23 -20.50
N LYS A 442 -46.61 -6.29 -21.30
CA LYS A 442 -45.17 -5.99 -21.38
C LYS A 442 -44.84 -4.77 -20.51
N PRO A 443 -43.80 -4.84 -19.66
CA PRO A 443 -43.31 -3.67 -18.96
C PRO A 443 -42.67 -2.68 -19.94
N ALA A 444 -42.62 -1.40 -19.56
CA ALA A 444 -41.95 -0.37 -20.33
C ALA A 444 -40.42 -0.53 -20.33
N LEU A 445 -39.86 -1.08 -19.25
CA LEU A 445 -38.43 -1.36 -19.10
C LEU A 445 -38.18 -2.45 -18.04
N ILE A 446 -37.24 -3.36 -18.32
CA ILE A 446 -36.70 -4.33 -17.36
C ILE A 446 -35.25 -3.97 -17.00
N LEU A 447 -35.02 -3.66 -15.73
CA LEU A 447 -33.70 -3.49 -15.12
C LEU A 447 -33.29 -4.82 -14.49
N GLY A 448 -32.59 -5.65 -15.27
CA GLY A 448 -32.21 -7.01 -14.89
C GLY A 448 -30.82 -7.07 -14.26
N PHE A 449 -30.72 -6.97 -12.94
CA PHE A 449 -29.47 -7.08 -12.19
C PHE A 449 -29.48 -8.21 -11.14
N PRO A 450 -30.12 -9.39 -11.35
CA PRO A 450 -29.99 -10.47 -10.37
C PRO A 450 -28.51 -10.86 -10.20
N VAL A 451 -28.08 -10.98 -8.95
CA VAL A 451 -26.76 -11.47 -8.57
C VAL A 451 -26.82 -12.95 -8.23
N GLY A 452 -25.80 -13.71 -8.57
CA GLY A 452 -25.73 -15.10 -8.13
C GLY A 452 -24.78 -15.97 -8.93
N PHE A 453 -24.50 -17.13 -8.35
CA PHE A 453 -23.67 -18.16 -8.99
C PHE A 453 -24.48 -19.16 -9.81
N VAL A 454 -25.80 -19.21 -9.61
CA VAL A 454 -26.72 -20.14 -10.28
C VAL A 454 -27.86 -19.34 -10.92
N GLY A 455 -28.04 -19.46 -12.23
CA GLY A 455 -29.15 -18.87 -12.97
C GLY A 455 -29.03 -17.37 -13.26
N ALA A 456 -28.18 -16.62 -12.57
CA ALA A 456 -28.05 -15.18 -12.76
C ALA A 456 -27.56 -14.83 -14.18
N MET A 457 -26.50 -15.47 -14.64
CA MET A 457 -25.95 -15.25 -15.98
C MET A 457 -26.96 -15.65 -17.05
N GLU A 458 -27.58 -16.82 -16.88
CA GLU A 458 -28.51 -17.42 -17.82
C GLU A 458 -29.82 -16.63 -17.91
N SER A 459 -30.35 -16.13 -16.79
CA SER A 459 -31.58 -15.30 -16.78
C SER A 459 -31.36 -13.95 -17.45
N LYS A 460 -30.19 -13.33 -17.26
CA LYS A 460 -29.85 -12.06 -17.91
C LYS A 460 -29.59 -12.24 -19.40
N GLU A 461 -28.99 -13.35 -19.80
CA GLU A 461 -28.85 -13.68 -21.22
C GLU A 461 -30.20 -14.03 -21.87
N ALA A 462 -31.11 -14.68 -21.15
CA ALA A 462 -32.49 -14.84 -21.63
C ALA A 462 -33.21 -13.48 -21.80
N LEU A 463 -32.94 -12.52 -20.92
CA LEU A 463 -33.45 -11.15 -21.04
C LEU A 463 -32.89 -10.44 -22.28
N THR A 464 -31.59 -10.55 -22.57
CA THR A 464 -30.99 -9.92 -23.76
C THR A 464 -31.58 -10.46 -25.07
N GLN A 465 -32.04 -11.71 -25.06
CA GLN A 465 -32.64 -12.40 -26.21
C GLN A 465 -34.17 -12.25 -26.29
N SER A 466 -34.80 -11.59 -25.32
CA SER A 466 -36.27 -11.54 -25.18
C SER A 466 -36.97 -10.58 -26.16
N GLY A 467 -36.25 -9.63 -26.74
CA GLY A 467 -36.82 -8.55 -27.55
C GLY A 467 -37.58 -7.48 -26.74
N LEU A 468 -37.45 -7.46 -25.41
CA LEU A 468 -38.05 -6.45 -24.54
C LEU A 468 -37.11 -5.25 -24.32
N PRO A 469 -37.62 -4.07 -23.94
CA PRO A 469 -36.78 -2.98 -23.44
C PRO A 469 -36.06 -3.41 -22.14
N PHE A 470 -34.73 -3.36 -22.12
CA PHE A 470 -33.93 -3.79 -20.97
C PHE A 470 -32.64 -3.00 -20.77
N LEU A 471 -32.15 -3.02 -19.53
CA LEU A 471 -30.78 -2.73 -19.13
C LEU A 471 -30.32 -3.81 -18.14
N THR A 472 -29.17 -4.42 -18.36
CA THR A 472 -28.64 -5.52 -17.54
C THR A 472 -27.11 -5.49 -17.47
N LEU A 473 -26.56 -6.27 -16.55
CA LEU A 473 -25.12 -6.55 -16.43
C LEU A 473 -24.89 -8.03 -16.68
N ARG A 474 -24.18 -8.42 -17.73
CA ARG A 474 -23.92 -9.84 -18.04
C ARG A 474 -23.10 -10.54 -16.94
N GLY A 475 -23.06 -11.87 -17.00
CA GLY A 475 -22.31 -12.69 -16.04
C GLY A 475 -22.98 -12.81 -14.67
N ARG A 476 -22.19 -12.96 -13.60
CA ARG A 476 -22.71 -13.26 -12.23
C ARG A 476 -22.97 -12.03 -11.36
N LYS A 477 -22.28 -10.91 -11.66
CA LYS A 477 -22.37 -9.66 -10.91
C LYS A 477 -23.76 -9.04 -11.10
N GLY A 478 -24.19 -8.29 -10.10
CA GLY A 478 -25.52 -7.70 -10.03
C GLY A 478 -25.75 -7.20 -8.61
N GLY A 479 -27.00 -7.08 -8.21
CA GLY A 479 -27.37 -6.82 -6.83
C GLY A 479 -28.43 -5.74 -6.73
N SER A 480 -29.07 -5.69 -5.56
CA SER A 480 -30.11 -4.71 -5.29
C SER A 480 -29.61 -3.26 -5.36
N ALA A 481 -28.34 -3.02 -4.98
CA ALA A 481 -27.71 -1.69 -5.10
C ALA A 481 -27.65 -1.22 -6.56
N MET A 482 -27.24 -2.09 -7.49
CA MET A 482 -27.18 -1.78 -8.92
C MET A 482 -28.57 -1.55 -9.52
N ALA A 483 -29.53 -2.43 -9.20
CA ALA A 483 -30.92 -2.29 -9.67
C ALA A 483 -31.54 -0.97 -9.20
N ALA A 484 -31.39 -0.63 -7.92
CA ALA A 484 -31.88 0.62 -7.37
C ALA A 484 -31.14 1.84 -7.93
N ALA A 485 -29.82 1.76 -8.13
CA ALA A 485 -29.04 2.83 -8.74
C ALA A 485 -29.47 3.11 -10.18
N ALA A 486 -29.82 2.06 -10.94
CA ALA A 486 -30.39 2.21 -12.28
C ALA A 486 -31.74 2.94 -12.24
N VAL A 487 -32.65 2.57 -11.33
CA VAL A 487 -33.92 3.30 -11.14
C VAL A 487 -33.67 4.77 -10.75
N ASN A 488 -32.77 5.01 -9.81
CA ASN A 488 -32.45 6.37 -9.34
C ASN A 488 -31.89 7.24 -10.47
N ALA A 489 -31.03 6.67 -11.33
CA ALA A 489 -30.48 7.38 -12.50
C ALA A 489 -31.59 7.74 -13.51
N LEU A 490 -32.54 6.84 -13.75
CA LEU A 490 -33.71 7.15 -14.59
C LEU A 490 -34.58 8.27 -13.99
N ALA A 491 -34.73 8.29 -12.67
CA ALA A 491 -35.61 9.22 -11.97
C ALA A 491 -35.03 10.64 -11.83
N GLY A 492 -33.78 10.77 -11.38
CA GLY A 492 -33.16 12.07 -11.03
C GLY A 492 -31.73 12.28 -11.54
N GLY A 493 -31.24 11.42 -12.43
CA GLY A 493 -29.93 11.58 -13.07
C GLY A 493 -28.72 11.43 -12.14
N LEU A 494 -27.76 12.35 -12.21
CA LEU A 494 -26.54 12.36 -11.38
C LEU A 494 -26.57 13.40 -10.23
N GLU A 495 -27.75 13.91 -9.89
CA GLU A 495 -27.96 14.81 -8.73
C GLU A 495 -28.02 14.10 -7.38
#